data_AF-A0A2V8RT97-F1
#
_entry.id   AF-A0A2V8RT97-F1
#
_cell.length_a   1.000
_cell.length_b   1.000
_cell.length_c   1.000
_cell.angle_alpha   90.00
_cell.angle_beta   90.00
_cell.angle_gamma   90.00
#
_symmetry.space_group_name_H-M   'P 1'
#
loop_
_entity.id
_entity.type
_entity.pdbx_description
1 polymer ?
#
loop_
_entity_poly.entity_id
_entity_poly.type
_entity_poly.pdbx_seq_one_letter_code
_entity_poly.pdbx_strand_id
1 'polypeptide(L)'
;MGTTGKQQIQPPQQQQRTPVNTKALREDTFAASKAYLKQATDRPYLKAAFANPYNLSLFLGGLAAAGVTLSPFLAVIVICLEALWLVFAPGSKLLQQTLWDPQFDKERMARDEAARAARLQVLADHDRLRVEDLIARQQEINNLAAQNPSFTGELLRTELGKTDRLVEAFIDMAVTCSRYEQYLESVDLAELDRDRQRWERTVKKGTADDEETNIARKNLAIIMKRLDKVQEIHHYLMVARGQLDLIENSFRLIADQIVTMQSPQELSGQLDELLDGVESIKQTAADTERLLNPLGVKDF
;
A
#
# COMPACT_ATOMS: atom_id res chain seq x y z
N MET A 1 75.14 1.20 -31.58
CA MET A 1 74.50 2.46 -32.01
C MET A 1 73.00 2.29 -31.85
N GLY A 2 72.33 3.31 -31.33
CA GLY A 2 71.08 3.19 -30.59
C GLY A 2 69.84 2.92 -31.44
N THR A 3 68.82 2.36 -30.79
CA THR A 3 67.42 2.75 -31.03
C THR A 3 66.67 2.72 -29.71
N THR A 4 66.16 3.89 -29.34
CA THR A 4 65.43 4.20 -28.11
C THR A 4 63.94 3.91 -28.34
N GLY A 5 63.40 2.86 -27.72
CA GLY A 5 61.96 2.60 -27.67
C GLY A 5 61.34 3.28 -26.45
N LYS A 6 60.68 4.44 -26.66
CA LYS A 6 59.90 5.13 -25.63
C LYS A 6 58.66 4.30 -25.27
N GLN A 7 58.55 3.86 -24.02
CA GLN A 7 57.28 3.40 -23.45
C GLN A 7 56.38 4.62 -23.19
N GLN A 8 55.27 4.71 -23.94
CA GLN A 8 54.17 5.62 -23.65
C GLN A 8 53.36 5.04 -22.48
N ILE A 9 53.40 5.72 -21.35
CA ILE A 9 52.52 5.46 -20.21
C ILE A 9 51.17 6.13 -20.53
N GLN A 10 50.13 5.32 -20.70
CA GLN A 10 48.75 5.77 -20.86
C GLN A 10 48.20 6.17 -19.48
N PRO A 11 47.60 7.37 -19.31
CA PRO A 11 47.00 7.75 -18.04
C PRO A 11 45.71 6.95 -17.76
N PRO A 12 45.37 6.69 -16.49
CA PRO A 12 44.18 5.92 -16.14
C PRO A 12 42.92 6.65 -16.55
N GLN A 13 42.03 5.94 -17.26
CA GLN A 13 40.70 6.42 -17.62
C GLN A 13 39.90 6.72 -16.35
N GLN A 14 39.55 7.99 -16.17
CA GLN A 14 38.61 8.43 -15.14
C GLN A 14 37.23 7.82 -15.42
N GLN A 15 36.83 6.84 -14.61
CA GLN A 15 35.45 6.38 -14.53
C GLN A 15 34.56 7.57 -14.18
N GLN A 16 33.74 8.02 -15.13
CA GLN A 16 32.66 8.97 -14.89
C GLN A 16 31.68 8.33 -13.90
N ARG A 17 31.79 8.73 -12.62
CA ARG A 17 30.76 8.46 -11.62
C ARG A 17 29.51 9.23 -12.02
N THR A 18 28.46 8.52 -12.41
CA THR A 18 27.11 9.07 -12.51
C THR A 18 26.77 9.78 -11.20
N PRO A 19 26.26 11.03 -11.24
CA PRO A 19 25.87 11.72 -10.02
C PRO A 19 24.69 10.98 -9.40
N VAL A 20 24.92 10.33 -8.26
CA VAL A 20 23.87 9.74 -7.43
C VAL A 20 22.87 10.86 -7.12
N ASN A 21 21.60 10.66 -7.50
CA ASN A 21 20.55 11.64 -7.26
C ASN A 21 20.22 11.69 -5.76
N THR A 22 20.98 12.51 -5.04
CA THR A 22 20.86 12.70 -3.59
C THR A 22 19.60 13.45 -3.18
N LYS A 23 18.84 14.02 -4.13
CA LYS A 23 17.56 14.68 -3.83
C LYS A 23 16.44 13.67 -3.57
N ALA A 24 16.33 12.64 -4.41
CA ALA A 24 15.32 11.58 -4.23
C ALA A 24 15.46 10.87 -2.87
N LEU A 25 16.67 10.43 -2.53
CA LEU A 25 16.96 9.79 -1.24
C LEU A 25 16.67 10.70 -0.02
N ARG A 26 16.87 12.00 -0.19
CA ARG A 26 16.61 13.01 0.85
C ARG A 26 15.11 13.25 1.01
N GLU A 27 14.35 13.33 -0.08
CA GLU A 27 12.89 13.49 -0.04
C GLU A 27 12.20 12.26 0.59
N ASP A 28 12.68 11.05 0.28
CA ASP A 28 12.18 9.80 0.87
C ASP A 28 12.44 9.73 2.38
N THR A 29 13.63 10.17 2.83
CA THR A 29 13.97 10.19 4.27
C THR A 29 13.21 11.27 5.05
N PHE A 30 12.94 12.42 4.43
CA PHE A 30 12.10 13.45 5.04
C PHE A 30 10.61 13.06 5.07
N ALA A 31 10.11 12.39 4.04
CA ALA A 31 8.76 11.84 4.01
C ALA A 31 8.58 10.74 5.08
N ALA A 32 9.54 9.82 5.18
CA ALA A 32 9.55 8.75 6.18
C ALA A 32 9.66 9.28 7.61
N SER A 33 10.52 10.27 7.87
CA SER A 33 10.64 10.88 9.20
C SER A 33 9.39 11.69 9.58
N LYS A 34 8.75 12.39 8.64
CA LYS A 34 7.49 13.08 8.88
C LYS A 34 6.33 12.10 9.13
N ALA A 35 6.28 10.98 8.41
CA ALA A 35 5.32 9.91 8.66
C ALA A 35 5.56 9.26 10.03
N TYR A 36 6.82 9.03 10.41
CA TYR A 36 7.20 8.52 11.73
C TYR A 36 6.81 9.48 12.86
N LEU A 37 7.05 10.78 12.69
CA LEU A 37 6.66 11.81 13.67
C LEU A 37 5.13 11.92 13.78
N LYS A 38 4.40 11.83 12.66
CA LYS A 38 2.94 11.80 12.66
C LYS A 38 2.41 10.55 13.37
N GLN A 39 2.99 9.38 13.08
CA GLN A 39 2.65 8.10 13.71
C GLN A 39 2.97 8.09 15.22
N ALA A 40 4.10 8.69 15.64
CA ALA A 40 4.45 8.84 17.06
C ALA A 40 3.51 9.80 17.81
N THR A 41 2.93 10.77 17.09
CA THR A 41 1.96 11.72 17.66
C THR A 41 0.55 11.11 17.74
N ASP A 42 0.19 10.21 16.82
CA ASP A 42 -1.11 9.53 16.79
C ASP A 42 -1.26 8.43 17.85
N ARG A 43 -0.17 7.92 18.45
CA ARG A 43 -0.25 6.94 19.55
C ARG A 43 -0.72 7.65 20.83
N PRO A 44 -1.95 7.41 21.32
CA PRO A 44 -2.51 8.18 22.42
C PRO A 44 -2.02 7.61 23.76
N TYR A 45 -0.72 7.72 24.04
CA TYR A 45 -0.09 7.21 25.26
C TYR A 45 -0.69 7.84 26.53
N LEU A 46 -1.17 9.09 26.46
CA LEU A 46 -1.89 9.75 27.56
C LEU A 46 -3.21 9.05 27.89
N LYS A 47 -3.97 8.64 26.86
CA LYS A 47 -5.23 7.91 27.06
C LYS A 47 -4.95 6.50 27.62
N ALA A 48 -3.90 5.84 27.13
CA ALA A 48 -3.49 4.53 27.63
C ALA A 48 -2.93 4.56 29.06
N ALA A 49 -2.22 5.63 29.45
CA ALA A 49 -1.71 5.81 30.81
C ALA A 49 -2.85 5.98 31.83
N PHE A 50 -3.92 6.70 31.45
CA PHE A 50 -5.11 6.87 32.28
C PHE A 50 -5.99 5.62 32.32
N ALA A 51 -6.17 4.94 31.19
CA ALA A 51 -7.02 3.75 31.07
C ALA A 51 -6.36 2.45 31.60
N ASN A 52 -5.14 2.52 32.13
CA ASN A 52 -4.44 1.35 32.66
C ASN A 52 -5.19 0.77 33.89
N PRO A 53 -5.59 -0.51 33.88
CA PRO A 53 -6.33 -1.14 34.98
C PRO A 53 -5.66 -1.01 36.34
N TYR A 54 -4.33 -1.04 36.40
CA TYR A 54 -3.59 -0.92 37.65
C TYR A 54 -3.71 0.49 38.24
N ASN A 55 -3.62 1.51 37.39
CA ASN A 55 -3.76 2.90 37.82
C ASN A 55 -5.19 3.19 38.29
N LEU A 56 -6.19 2.71 37.53
CA LEU A 56 -7.60 2.86 37.88
C LEU A 56 -7.94 2.15 39.20
N SER A 57 -7.41 0.95 39.42
CA SER A 57 -7.63 0.19 40.65
C SER A 57 -6.94 0.83 41.87
N LEU A 58 -5.75 1.39 41.69
CA LEU A 58 -5.01 2.12 42.73
C LEU A 58 -5.71 3.43 43.09
N PHE A 59 -6.16 4.18 42.09
CA PHE A 59 -6.89 5.43 42.28
C PHE A 59 -8.23 5.21 42.97
N LEU A 60 -9.03 4.27 42.47
CA LEU A 60 -10.33 3.93 43.05
C LEU A 60 -10.19 3.33 44.46
N GLY A 61 -9.23 2.42 44.66
CA GLY A 61 -8.94 1.83 45.95
C GLY A 61 -8.41 2.85 46.97
N GLY A 62 -7.57 3.78 46.52
CA GLY A 62 -7.02 4.87 47.34
C GLY A 62 -8.11 5.87 47.77
N LEU A 63 -9.01 6.25 46.86
CA LEU A 63 -10.15 7.10 47.19
C LEU A 63 -11.17 6.40 48.09
N ALA A 64 -11.44 5.12 47.87
CA ALA A 64 -12.30 4.32 48.74
C ALA A 64 -11.72 4.22 50.15
N ALA A 65 -10.41 3.97 50.28
CA ALA A 65 -9.72 3.94 51.57
C ALA A 65 -9.76 5.31 52.27
N ALA A 66 -9.59 6.41 51.54
CA ALA A 66 -9.71 7.76 52.08
C ALA A 66 -11.14 8.07 52.58
N GLY A 67 -12.16 7.59 51.86
CA GLY A 67 -13.57 7.72 52.25
C GLY A 67 -13.91 6.92 53.52
N VAL A 68 -13.43 5.68 53.62
CA VAL A 68 -13.65 4.83 54.81
C VAL A 68 -12.92 5.36 56.04
N THR A 69 -11.72 5.91 55.85
CA THR A 69 -10.90 6.46 56.95
C THR A 69 -11.25 7.92 57.29
N LEU A 70 -12.15 8.57 56.54
CA LEU A 70 -12.49 10.00 56.66
C LEU A 70 -11.25 10.92 56.65
N SER A 71 -10.15 10.46 56.04
CA SER A 71 -8.87 11.17 56.04
C SER A 71 -8.68 11.94 54.73
N PRO A 72 -8.86 13.27 54.72
CA PRO A 72 -8.69 14.08 53.51
C PRO A 72 -7.25 14.06 52.99
N PHE A 73 -6.27 13.80 53.86
CA PHE A 73 -4.85 13.74 53.51
C PHE A 73 -4.54 12.56 52.57
N LEU A 74 -5.18 11.41 52.77
CA LEU A 74 -5.01 10.25 51.89
C LEU A 74 -5.57 10.50 50.48
N ALA A 75 -6.71 11.18 50.38
CA ALA A 75 -7.28 11.56 49.10
C ALA A 75 -6.34 12.50 48.31
N VAL A 76 -5.73 13.48 48.99
CA VAL A 76 -4.75 14.39 48.38
C VAL A 76 -3.52 13.63 47.88
N ILE A 77 -3.00 12.68 48.66
CA ILE A 77 -1.84 11.86 48.23
C ILE A 77 -2.17 11.05 46.97
N VAL A 78 -3.34 10.41 46.91
CA VAL A 78 -3.77 9.61 45.75
C VAL A 78 -3.88 10.49 44.50
N ILE A 79 -4.45 11.69 44.62
CA ILE A 79 -4.55 12.66 43.52
C ILE A 79 -3.16 13.14 43.07
N CYS A 80 -2.25 13.42 44.00
CA CYS A 80 -0.88 13.84 43.69
C CYS A 80 -0.08 12.73 42.99
N LEU A 81 -0.23 11.48 43.43
CA LEU A 81 0.40 10.33 42.80
C LEU A 81 -0.14 10.09 41.38
N GLU A 82 -1.45 10.23 41.19
CA GLU A 82 -2.09 10.16 39.86
C GLU A 82 -1.57 11.26 38.92
N ALA A 83 -1.49 12.50 39.41
CA ALA A 83 -0.96 13.62 38.64
C ALA A 83 0.52 13.41 38.28
N LEU A 84 1.32 12.90 39.22
CA LEU A 84 2.73 12.56 38.98
C LEU A 84 2.85 11.45 37.92
N TRP A 85 2.03 10.41 38.03
CA TRP A 85 1.98 9.33 37.04
C TRP A 85 1.64 9.85 35.64
N LEU A 86 0.60 10.68 35.50
CA LEU A 86 0.18 11.21 34.20
C LEU A 86 1.20 12.16 33.55
N VAL A 87 2.08 12.79 34.33
CA VAL A 87 3.16 13.64 33.80
C VAL A 87 4.38 12.82 33.36
N PHE A 88 4.75 11.78 34.12
CA PHE A 88 5.98 11.02 33.88
C PHE A 88 5.80 9.76 33.03
N ALA A 89 4.66 9.07 33.17
CA ALA A 89 4.37 7.84 32.43
C ALA A 89 4.35 8.03 30.90
N PRO A 90 3.71 9.06 30.31
CA PRO A 90 3.70 9.23 28.85
C PRO A 90 5.04 9.68 28.28
N GLY A 91 5.99 10.15 29.09
CA GLY A 91 7.32 10.58 28.65
C GLY A 91 8.38 9.48 28.70
N SER A 92 8.09 8.33 29.33
CA SER A 92 9.07 7.25 29.52
C SER A 92 9.11 6.30 28.33
N LYS A 93 10.22 6.34 27.58
CA LYS A 93 10.45 5.45 26.42
C LYS A 93 10.48 3.96 26.79
N LEU A 94 10.96 3.63 27.98
CA LEU A 94 11.03 2.24 28.45
C LEU A 94 9.62 1.68 28.70
N LEU A 95 8.73 2.48 29.30
CA LEU A 95 7.36 2.06 29.59
C LEU A 95 6.52 1.96 28.32
N GLN A 96 6.72 2.90 27.38
CA GLN A 96 6.12 2.84 26.04
C GLN A 96 6.49 1.53 25.33
N GLN A 97 7.78 1.20 25.25
CA GLN A 97 8.26 0.03 24.52
C GLN A 97 7.85 -1.31 25.13
N THR A 98 7.74 -1.40 26.45
CA THR A 98 7.44 -2.68 27.12
C THR A 98 5.95 -2.90 27.37
N LEU A 99 5.21 -1.87 27.75
CA LEU A 99 3.83 -2.03 28.21
C LEU A 99 2.80 -1.73 27.12
N TRP A 100 3.04 -0.71 26.28
CA TRP A 100 2.01 -0.18 25.39
C TRP A 100 2.28 -0.43 23.90
N ASP A 101 3.53 -0.33 23.45
CA ASP A 101 3.91 -0.63 22.07
C ASP A 101 3.45 -2.04 21.61
N PRO A 102 3.65 -3.14 22.36
CA PRO A 102 3.16 -4.45 21.93
C PRO A 102 1.62 -4.53 21.86
N GLN A 103 0.90 -3.75 22.66
CA GLN A 103 -0.57 -3.72 22.59
C GLN A 103 -1.05 -2.90 21.39
N PHE A 104 -0.50 -1.71 21.19
CA PHE A 104 -0.85 -0.85 20.06
C PHE A 104 -0.47 -1.49 18.72
N ASP A 105 0.67 -2.18 18.67
CA ASP A 105 1.09 -2.90 17.47
C ASP A 105 0.17 -4.09 17.20
N LYS A 106 -0.30 -4.83 18.23
CA LYS A 106 -1.32 -5.87 18.09
C LYS A 106 -2.68 -5.32 17.62
N GLU A 107 -3.16 -4.24 18.23
CA GLU A 107 -4.42 -3.61 17.82
C GLU A 107 -4.35 -3.10 16.38
N ARG A 108 -3.19 -2.56 15.98
CA ARG A 108 -2.95 -2.13 14.61
C ARG A 108 -2.94 -3.32 13.65
N MET A 109 -2.21 -4.39 13.98
CA MET A 109 -2.21 -5.61 13.17
C MET A 109 -3.63 -6.17 13.02
N ALA A 110 -4.42 -6.21 14.10
CA ALA A 110 -5.81 -6.66 14.05
C ALA A 110 -6.69 -5.74 13.18
N ARG A 111 -6.47 -4.41 13.20
CA ARG A 111 -7.17 -3.47 12.32
C ARG A 111 -6.78 -3.65 10.86
N ASP A 112 -5.49 -3.83 10.60
CA ASP A 112 -4.96 -4.04 9.25
C ASP A 112 -5.49 -5.38 8.69
N GLU A 113 -5.51 -6.44 9.50
CA GLU A 113 -6.12 -7.74 9.17
C GLU A 113 -7.62 -7.62 8.93
N ALA A 114 -8.35 -6.89 9.78
CA ALA A 114 -9.79 -6.66 9.59
C ALA A 114 -10.07 -5.85 8.32
N ALA A 115 -9.23 -4.86 8.00
CA ALA A 115 -9.32 -4.08 6.78
C ALA A 115 -9.05 -4.96 5.54
N ARG A 116 -8.06 -5.84 5.58
CA ARG A 116 -7.81 -6.82 4.52
C ARG A 116 -8.99 -7.78 4.38
N ALA A 117 -9.49 -8.34 5.47
CA ALA A 117 -10.64 -9.24 5.45
C ALA A 117 -11.89 -8.58 4.85
N ALA A 118 -12.12 -7.29 5.15
CA ALA A 118 -13.19 -6.51 4.53
C ALA A 118 -12.99 -6.36 3.01
N ARG A 119 -11.77 -6.11 2.54
CA ARG A 119 -11.47 -6.07 1.08
C ARG A 119 -11.73 -7.42 0.41
N LEU A 120 -11.38 -8.52 1.07
CA LEU A 120 -11.60 -9.88 0.54
C LEU A 120 -13.09 -10.26 0.43
N GLN A 121 -13.97 -9.65 1.23
CA GLN A 121 -15.42 -9.88 1.12
C GLN A 121 -16.03 -9.22 -0.13
N VAL A 122 -15.38 -8.19 -0.67
CA VAL A 122 -15.84 -7.49 -1.88
C VAL A 122 -15.40 -8.23 -3.15
N LEU A 123 -14.37 -9.08 -3.06
CA LEU A 123 -13.85 -9.84 -4.19
C LEU A 123 -14.85 -10.90 -4.68
N ALA A 124 -14.84 -11.12 -5.99
CA ALA A 124 -15.46 -12.29 -6.60
C ALA A 124 -14.86 -13.59 -6.04
N ASP A 125 -15.65 -14.66 -5.97
CA ASP A 125 -15.23 -15.94 -5.38
C ASP A 125 -13.95 -16.51 -6.01
N HIS A 126 -13.76 -16.31 -7.32
CA HIS A 126 -12.55 -16.73 -8.03
C HIS A 126 -11.31 -15.99 -7.54
N ASP A 127 -11.37 -14.67 -7.40
CA ASP A 127 -10.23 -13.86 -7.00
C ASP A 127 -9.93 -14.04 -5.51
N ARG A 128 -10.95 -14.29 -4.68
CA ARG A 128 -10.76 -14.64 -3.28
C ARG A 128 -9.92 -15.92 -3.14
N LEU A 129 -10.24 -16.97 -3.90
CA LEU A 129 -9.46 -18.22 -3.90
C LEU A 129 -8.01 -18.01 -4.35
N ARG A 130 -7.79 -17.15 -5.35
CA ARG A 130 -6.44 -16.80 -5.83
C ARG A 130 -5.62 -16.11 -4.74
N VAL A 131 -6.21 -15.15 -4.05
CA VAL A 131 -5.56 -14.47 -2.92
C VAL A 131 -5.24 -15.46 -1.80
N GLU A 132 -6.18 -16.33 -1.45
CA GLU A 132 -5.98 -17.35 -0.42
C GLU A 132 -4.82 -18.30 -0.77
N ASP A 133 -4.73 -18.77 -2.03
CA ASP A 133 -3.62 -19.58 -2.51
C ASP A 133 -2.28 -18.82 -2.45
N LEU A 134 -2.26 -17.53 -2.83
CA LEU A 134 -1.06 -16.70 -2.77
C LEU A 134 -0.57 -16.50 -1.34
N ILE A 135 -1.47 -16.23 -0.39
CA ILE A 135 -1.14 -16.10 1.04
C ILE A 135 -0.60 -17.42 1.58
N ALA A 136 -1.24 -18.55 1.24
CA ALA A 136 -0.77 -19.87 1.65
C ALA A 136 0.66 -20.16 1.14
N ARG A 137 0.93 -19.84 -0.13
CA ARG A 137 2.28 -19.97 -0.73
C ARG A 137 3.30 -19.09 -0.03
N GLN A 138 2.93 -17.86 0.33
CA GLN A 138 3.81 -16.97 1.08
C GLN A 138 4.22 -17.58 2.43
N GLN A 139 3.26 -18.16 3.15
CA GLN A 139 3.52 -18.83 4.43
C GLN A 139 4.42 -20.06 4.23
N GLU A 140 4.20 -20.83 3.17
CA GLU A 140 5.05 -21.96 2.79
C GLU A 140 6.49 -21.51 2.52
N ILE A 141 6.68 -20.48 1.69
CA ILE A 141 7.98 -19.85 1.38
C ILE A 141 8.71 -19.45 2.68
N ASN A 142 8.02 -18.79 3.60
CA ASN A 142 8.57 -18.39 4.89
C ASN A 142 8.99 -19.59 5.75
N ASN A 143 8.17 -20.65 5.77
CA ASN A 143 8.48 -21.89 6.49
C ASN A 143 9.67 -22.63 5.88
N LEU A 144 9.78 -22.67 4.55
CA LEU A 144 10.90 -23.29 3.83
C LEU A 144 12.21 -22.52 4.08
N ALA A 145 12.14 -21.19 4.09
CA ALA A 145 13.28 -20.35 4.44
C ALA A 145 13.73 -20.59 5.89
N ALA A 146 12.79 -20.63 6.85
CA ALA A 146 13.11 -20.88 8.26
C ALA A 146 13.78 -22.24 8.52
N GLN A 147 13.43 -23.26 7.73
CA GLN A 147 14.00 -24.60 7.82
C GLN A 147 15.40 -24.71 7.20
N ASN A 148 15.83 -23.73 6.40
CA ASN A 148 17.14 -23.73 5.72
C ASN A 148 18.00 -22.52 6.13
N PRO A 149 18.57 -22.49 7.36
CA PRO A 149 19.33 -21.35 7.87
C PRO A 149 20.55 -20.97 7.03
N SER A 150 21.16 -21.96 6.37
CA SER A 150 22.30 -21.80 5.47
C SER A 150 21.95 -21.01 4.19
N PHE A 151 20.67 -20.92 3.85
CA PHE A 151 20.15 -20.21 2.69
C PHE A 151 19.60 -18.82 3.05
N THR A 152 19.15 -18.62 4.29
CA THR A 152 18.64 -17.35 4.82
C THR A 152 19.74 -16.35 5.19
N GLY A 153 20.49 -15.88 4.19
CA GLY A 153 21.30 -14.68 4.33
C GLY A 153 20.44 -13.41 4.50
N GLU A 154 21.07 -12.29 4.88
CA GLU A 154 20.41 -10.98 5.01
C GLU A 154 19.66 -10.55 3.73
N LEU A 155 20.21 -10.92 2.57
CA LEU A 155 19.58 -10.66 1.27
C LEU A 155 18.23 -11.39 1.12
N LEU A 156 18.16 -12.69 1.45
CA LEU A 156 16.91 -13.44 1.33
C LEU A 156 15.83 -12.89 2.28
N ARG A 157 16.21 -12.44 3.48
CA ARG A 157 15.24 -11.80 4.41
C ARG A 157 14.64 -10.53 3.82
N THR A 158 15.46 -9.75 3.10
CA THR A 158 15.02 -8.56 2.39
C THR A 158 14.03 -8.94 1.29
N GLU A 159 14.34 -9.97 0.50
CA GLU A 159 13.47 -10.46 -0.57
C GLU A 159 12.15 -11.05 -0.06
N LEU A 160 12.19 -11.81 1.04
CA LEU A 160 10.99 -12.29 1.71
C LEU A 160 10.10 -11.13 2.17
N GLY A 161 10.68 -10.05 2.67
CA GLY A 161 9.92 -8.83 2.99
C GLY A 161 9.30 -8.14 1.77
N LYS A 162 9.85 -8.31 0.56
CA LYS A 162 9.22 -7.83 -0.69
C LYS A 162 8.01 -8.68 -1.08
N THR A 163 8.00 -9.97 -0.75
CA THR A 163 6.82 -10.83 -0.99
C THR A 163 5.59 -10.32 -0.25
N ASP A 164 5.73 -9.79 0.97
CA ASP A 164 4.64 -9.15 1.71
C ASP A 164 4.02 -7.98 0.94
N ARG A 165 4.88 -7.15 0.35
CA ARG A 165 4.44 -6.00 -0.45
C ARG A 165 3.72 -6.45 -1.73
N LEU A 166 4.20 -7.52 -2.36
CA LEU A 166 3.55 -8.09 -3.55
C LEU A 166 2.18 -8.67 -3.22
N VAL A 167 1.99 -9.33 -2.07
CA VAL A 167 0.67 -9.83 -1.66
C VAL A 167 -0.31 -8.68 -1.47
N GLU A 168 0.08 -7.61 -0.77
CA GLU A 168 -0.79 -6.45 -0.61
C GLU A 168 -1.11 -5.80 -1.97
N ALA A 169 -0.11 -5.68 -2.84
CA ALA A 169 -0.30 -5.09 -4.16
C ALA A 169 -1.20 -5.95 -5.06
N PHE A 170 -1.09 -7.28 -4.96
CA PHE A 170 -1.97 -8.24 -5.62
C PHE A 170 -3.43 -8.06 -5.15
N ILE A 171 -3.67 -7.96 -3.85
CA ILE A 171 -5.01 -7.75 -3.29
C ILE A 171 -5.62 -6.45 -3.82
N ASP A 172 -4.87 -5.34 -3.77
CA ASP A 172 -5.35 -4.05 -4.27
C ASP A 172 -5.71 -4.09 -5.76
N MET A 173 -4.87 -4.75 -6.57
CA MET A 173 -5.12 -4.92 -8.00
C MET A 173 -6.34 -5.80 -8.26
N ALA A 174 -6.51 -6.89 -7.52
CA ALA A 174 -7.67 -7.77 -7.62
C ALA A 174 -8.97 -7.02 -7.27
N VAL A 175 -8.98 -6.22 -6.20
CA VAL A 175 -10.12 -5.34 -5.85
C VAL A 175 -10.43 -4.38 -7.01
N THR A 176 -9.40 -3.75 -7.57
CA THR A 176 -9.57 -2.79 -8.67
C THR A 176 -10.13 -3.45 -9.92
N CYS A 177 -9.64 -4.66 -10.26
CA CYS A 177 -10.17 -5.45 -11.37
C CYS A 177 -11.64 -5.77 -11.16
N SER A 178 -12.01 -6.27 -9.98
CA SER A 178 -13.41 -6.58 -9.64
C SER A 178 -14.32 -5.36 -9.78
N ARG A 179 -13.90 -4.18 -9.32
CA ARG A 179 -14.66 -2.92 -9.47
C ARG A 179 -14.86 -2.54 -10.93
N TYR A 180 -13.80 -2.63 -11.73
CA TYR A 180 -13.85 -2.29 -13.16
C TYR A 180 -14.67 -3.28 -13.98
N GLU A 181 -14.65 -4.56 -13.63
CA GLU A 181 -15.51 -5.57 -14.24
C GLU A 181 -16.99 -5.29 -13.94
N GLN A 182 -17.31 -5.00 -12.68
CA GLN A 182 -18.67 -4.60 -12.28
C GLN A 182 -19.12 -3.32 -13.00
N TYR A 183 -18.23 -2.34 -13.15
CA TYR A 183 -18.53 -1.15 -13.93
C TYR A 183 -18.83 -1.48 -15.40
N LEU A 184 -17.99 -2.29 -16.04
CA LEU A 184 -18.20 -2.68 -17.44
C LEU A 184 -19.50 -3.47 -17.64
N GLU A 185 -19.88 -4.32 -16.68
CA GLU A 185 -21.15 -5.04 -16.71
C GLU A 185 -22.35 -4.08 -16.62
N SER A 186 -22.22 -2.97 -15.90
CA SER A 186 -23.26 -1.95 -15.79
C SER A 186 -23.43 -1.07 -17.04
N VAL A 187 -22.48 -1.07 -17.97
CA VAL A 187 -22.47 -0.18 -19.13
C VAL A 187 -23.02 -0.89 -20.38
N ASP A 188 -24.13 -0.39 -20.94
CA ASP A 188 -24.62 -0.83 -22.25
C ASP A 188 -23.83 -0.15 -23.39
N LEU A 189 -22.87 -0.87 -23.96
CA LEU A 189 -22.07 -0.40 -25.10
C LEU A 189 -22.91 -0.17 -26.36
N ALA A 190 -23.97 -0.94 -26.56
CA ALA A 190 -24.82 -0.81 -27.73
C ALA A 190 -25.68 0.46 -27.63
N GLU A 191 -26.17 0.80 -26.44
CA GLU A 191 -26.84 2.08 -26.19
C GLU A 191 -25.89 3.25 -26.40
N LEU A 192 -24.68 3.17 -25.87
CA LEU A 192 -23.68 4.24 -25.99
C LEU A 192 -23.29 4.50 -27.46
N ASP A 193 -23.19 3.46 -28.29
CA ASP A 193 -22.94 3.63 -29.73
C ASP A 193 -24.16 4.18 -30.47
N ARG A 194 -25.39 3.77 -30.11
CA ARG A 194 -26.62 4.37 -30.67
C ARG A 194 -26.70 5.87 -30.38
N ASP A 195 -26.39 6.28 -29.16
CA ASP A 195 -26.34 7.67 -28.76
C ASP A 195 -25.27 8.46 -29.50
N ARG A 196 -24.07 7.89 -29.65
CA ARG A 196 -23.01 8.47 -30.48
C ARG A 196 -23.51 8.75 -31.90
N GLN A 197 -24.09 7.74 -32.55
CA GLN A 197 -24.61 7.88 -33.92
C GLN A 197 -25.78 8.87 -34.02
N ARG A 198 -26.61 8.98 -32.98
CA ARG A 198 -27.73 9.93 -32.91
C ARG A 198 -27.20 11.37 -32.86
N TRP A 199 -26.32 11.67 -31.91
CA TRP A 199 -25.76 13.02 -31.75
C TRP A 199 -24.86 13.41 -32.92
N GLU A 200 -24.10 12.47 -33.49
CA GLU A 200 -23.28 12.71 -34.69
C GLU A 200 -24.16 13.12 -35.89
N ARG A 201 -25.33 12.51 -36.07
CA ARG A 201 -26.28 12.89 -37.12
C ARG A 201 -26.87 14.28 -36.88
N THR A 202 -27.20 14.63 -35.63
CA THR A 202 -27.69 15.98 -35.28
C THR A 202 -26.63 17.05 -35.57
N VAL A 203 -25.37 16.81 -35.16
CA VAL A 203 -24.26 17.74 -35.41
C VAL A 203 -23.99 17.91 -36.92
N LYS A 204 -24.09 16.84 -37.72
CA LYS A 204 -23.88 16.91 -39.19
C LYS A 204 -24.99 17.64 -39.93
N LYS A 205 -26.22 17.62 -39.41
CA LYS A 205 -27.39 18.26 -40.05
C LYS A 205 -27.56 19.72 -39.62
N GLY A 206 -27.07 20.08 -38.46
CA GLY A 206 -27.22 21.40 -37.86
C GLY A 206 -26.28 22.47 -38.43
N THR A 207 -26.65 23.74 -38.25
CA THR A 207 -25.80 24.89 -38.58
C THR A 207 -24.99 25.33 -37.36
N ALA A 208 -23.83 25.97 -37.58
CA ALA A 208 -22.89 26.28 -36.49
C ALA A 208 -23.40 27.31 -35.46
N ASP A 209 -24.43 28.09 -35.81
CA ASP A 209 -24.98 29.17 -34.98
C ASP A 209 -26.27 28.75 -34.22
N ASP A 210 -26.66 27.48 -34.36
CA ASP A 210 -27.84 26.92 -33.72
C ASP A 210 -27.50 26.31 -32.34
N GLU A 211 -28.28 26.69 -31.33
CA GLU A 211 -28.07 26.25 -29.94
C GLU A 211 -28.26 24.73 -29.78
N GLU A 212 -29.20 24.13 -30.54
CA GLU A 212 -29.40 22.68 -30.53
C GLU A 212 -28.14 21.94 -31.05
N THR A 213 -27.52 22.47 -32.10
CA THR A 213 -26.28 21.95 -32.67
C THR A 213 -25.10 22.07 -31.70
N ASN A 214 -25.02 23.17 -30.94
CA ASN A 214 -24.00 23.37 -29.92
C ASN A 214 -24.16 22.40 -28.73
N ILE A 215 -25.39 22.18 -28.26
CA ILE A 215 -25.69 21.18 -27.22
C ILE A 215 -25.36 19.77 -27.71
N ALA A 216 -25.76 19.44 -28.95
CA ALA A 216 -25.46 18.15 -29.57
C ALA A 216 -23.95 17.88 -29.65
N ARG A 217 -23.15 18.90 -29.97
CA ARG A 217 -21.68 18.80 -30.01
C ARG A 217 -21.08 18.50 -28.63
N LYS A 218 -21.59 19.15 -27.57
CA LYS A 218 -21.15 18.88 -26.19
C LYS A 218 -21.51 17.46 -25.76
N ASN A 219 -22.74 17.02 -26.03
CA ASN A 219 -23.17 15.65 -25.73
C ASN A 219 -22.32 14.61 -26.48
N LEU A 220 -22.08 14.82 -27.78
CA LEU A 220 -21.22 13.94 -28.56
C LEU A 220 -19.81 13.84 -27.97
N ALA A 221 -19.22 14.96 -27.56
CA ALA A 221 -17.90 14.97 -26.92
C ALA A 221 -17.88 14.19 -25.59
N ILE A 222 -18.96 14.25 -24.79
CA ILE A 222 -19.09 13.46 -23.56
C ILE A 222 -19.19 11.97 -23.90
N ILE A 223 -20.03 11.59 -24.87
CA ILE A 223 -20.21 10.19 -25.28
C ILE A 223 -18.91 9.59 -25.83
N MET A 224 -18.18 10.34 -26.66
CA MET A 224 -16.86 9.92 -27.15
C MET A 224 -15.89 9.68 -26.01
N LYS A 225 -15.79 10.60 -25.04
CA LYS A 225 -14.96 10.40 -23.85
C LYS A 225 -15.36 9.15 -23.07
N ARG A 226 -16.66 8.88 -22.90
CA ARG A 226 -17.13 7.67 -22.21
C ARG A 226 -16.69 6.40 -22.95
N LEU A 227 -16.75 6.37 -24.28
CA LEU A 227 -16.28 5.24 -25.08
C LEU A 227 -14.77 5.03 -24.94
N ASP A 228 -13.98 6.11 -25.01
CA ASP A 228 -12.53 6.04 -24.83
C ASP A 228 -12.18 5.48 -23.43
N LYS A 229 -12.91 5.90 -22.38
CA LYS A 229 -12.71 5.37 -21.01
C LYS A 229 -13.04 3.89 -20.89
N VAL A 230 -14.14 3.44 -21.50
CA VAL A 230 -14.46 2.00 -21.54
C VAL A 230 -13.30 1.20 -22.15
N GLN A 231 -12.73 1.70 -23.26
CA GLN A 231 -11.60 1.05 -23.91
C GLN A 231 -10.34 1.02 -23.02
N GLU A 232 -10.05 2.13 -22.32
CA GLU A 232 -8.94 2.18 -21.36
C GLU A 232 -9.13 1.19 -20.21
N ILE A 233 -10.36 1.07 -19.67
CA ILE A 233 -10.66 0.11 -18.59
C ILE A 233 -10.45 -1.32 -19.08
N HIS A 234 -10.88 -1.66 -20.31
CA HIS A 234 -10.58 -2.96 -20.90
C HIS A 234 -9.07 -3.22 -21.03
N HIS A 235 -8.31 -2.23 -21.50
CA HIS A 235 -6.86 -2.37 -21.61
C HIS A 235 -6.21 -2.58 -20.24
N TYR A 236 -6.61 -1.80 -19.24
CA TYR A 236 -6.15 -1.96 -17.86
C TYR A 236 -6.42 -3.37 -17.34
N LEU A 237 -7.66 -3.88 -17.47
CA LEU A 237 -8.03 -5.21 -16.99
C LEU A 237 -7.18 -6.32 -17.62
N MET A 238 -6.91 -6.22 -18.93
CA MET A 238 -6.06 -7.18 -19.62
C MET A 238 -4.64 -7.20 -19.06
N VAL A 239 -4.04 -6.03 -18.84
CA VAL A 239 -2.66 -5.96 -18.33
C VAL A 239 -2.60 -6.33 -16.85
N ALA A 240 -3.53 -5.84 -16.03
CA ALA A 240 -3.59 -6.12 -14.61
C ALA A 240 -3.77 -7.61 -14.33
N ARG A 241 -4.68 -8.30 -15.03
CA ARG A 241 -4.85 -9.76 -14.90
C ARG A 241 -3.57 -10.52 -15.27
N GLY A 242 -2.89 -10.12 -16.33
CA GLY A 242 -1.60 -10.71 -16.70
C GLY A 242 -0.52 -10.51 -15.63
N GLN A 243 -0.50 -9.36 -14.96
CA GLN A 243 0.41 -9.11 -13.83
C GLN A 243 0.07 -9.95 -12.60
N LEU A 244 -1.23 -10.15 -12.30
CA LEU A 244 -1.66 -11.07 -11.22
C LEU A 244 -1.16 -12.50 -11.50
N ASP A 245 -1.34 -12.99 -12.74
CA ASP A 245 -0.84 -14.31 -13.15
C ASP A 245 0.69 -14.39 -13.03
N LEU A 246 1.39 -13.31 -13.37
CA LEU A 246 2.84 -13.25 -13.26
C LEU A 246 3.30 -13.35 -11.80
N ILE A 247 2.69 -12.59 -10.88
CA ILE A 247 3.00 -12.63 -9.45
C ILE A 247 2.82 -14.06 -8.89
N GLU A 248 1.72 -14.72 -9.22
CA GLU A 248 1.46 -16.10 -8.76
C GLU A 248 2.53 -17.08 -9.23
N ASN A 249 2.93 -16.98 -10.50
CA ASN A 249 3.98 -17.82 -11.06
C ASN A 249 5.35 -17.51 -10.43
N SER A 250 5.64 -16.25 -10.14
CA SER A 250 6.85 -15.84 -9.44
C SER A 250 6.90 -16.39 -8.02
N PHE A 251 5.79 -16.43 -7.29
CA PHE A 251 5.74 -17.06 -5.97
C PHE A 251 6.03 -18.57 -6.05
N ARG A 252 5.50 -19.26 -7.06
CA ARG A 252 5.83 -20.68 -7.31
C ARG A 252 7.33 -20.87 -7.56
N LEU A 253 7.90 -20.03 -8.41
CA LEU A 253 9.34 -20.06 -8.69
C LEU A 253 10.18 -19.81 -7.44
N ILE A 254 9.82 -18.85 -6.59
CA ILE A 254 10.52 -18.56 -5.33
C ILE A 254 10.53 -19.79 -4.42
N ALA A 255 9.40 -20.46 -4.26
CA ALA A 255 9.31 -21.68 -3.46
C ALA A 255 10.26 -22.77 -4.01
N ASP A 256 10.24 -23.01 -5.31
CA ASP A 256 11.12 -23.98 -5.98
C ASP A 256 12.60 -23.61 -5.80
N GLN A 257 12.95 -22.32 -5.87
CA GLN A 257 14.34 -21.84 -5.74
C GLN A 257 14.88 -21.93 -4.31
N ILE A 258 14.02 -21.75 -3.30
CA ILE A 258 14.38 -21.98 -1.90
C ILE A 258 14.68 -23.45 -1.66
N VAL A 259 13.84 -24.35 -2.18
CA VAL A 259 14.04 -25.81 -2.05
C VAL A 259 15.29 -26.28 -2.79
N THR A 260 15.57 -25.72 -3.97
CA THR A 260 16.73 -26.09 -4.80
C THR A 260 18.03 -25.37 -4.41
N MET A 261 18.02 -24.53 -3.37
CA MET A 261 19.18 -23.77 -2.87
C MET A 261 19.86 -22.87 -3.94
N GLN A 262 19.08 -22.21 -4.80
CA GLN A 262 19.60 -21.30 -5.85
C GLN A 262 19.92 -19.88 -5.35
N SER A 263 20.83 -19.13 -5.98
CA SER A 263 21.32 -17.86 -5.40
C SER A 263 20.20 -16.80 -5.17
N PRO A 264 20.14 -16.13 -4.00
CA PRO A 264 19.12 -15.11 -3.70
C PRO A 264 19.18 -13.83 -4.55
N GLN A 265 20.25 -13.62 -5.33
CA GLN A 265 20.42 -12.41 -6.14
C GLN A 265 19.50 -12.37 -7.36
N GLU A 266 19.22 -13.51 -7.97
CA GLU A 266 18.32 -13.60 -9.13
C GLU A 266 16.87 -13.30 -8.73
N LEU A 267 16.49 -13.72 -7.52
CA LEU A 267 15.20 -13.44 -6.90
C LEU A 267 14.94 -11.95 -6.71
N SER A 268 15.97 -11.21 -6.27
CA SER A 268 15.82 -9.77 -6.02
C SER A 268 15.48 -8.99 -7.28
N GLY A 269 16.18 -9.27 -8.39
CA GLY A 269 15.92 -8.56 -9.64
C GLY A 269 14.50 -8.80 -10.16
N GLN A 270 14.01 -10.02 -10.04
CA GLN A 270 12.65 -10.38 -10.46
C GLN A 270 11.60 -9.71 -9.57
N LEU A 271 11.75 -9.76 -8.25
CA LEU A 271 10.80 -9.12 -7.32
C LEU A 271 10.74 -7.60 -7.49
N ASP A 272 11.87 -6.95 -7.75
CA ASP A 272 11.92 -5.50 -8.00
C ASP A 272 11.22 -5.16 -9.33
N GLU A 273 11.45 -5.93 -10.40
CA GLU A 273 10.76 -5.73 -11.69
C GLU A 273 9.24 -5.91 -11.57
N LEU A 274 8.79 -6.88 -10.77
CA LEU A 274 7.35 -7.08 -10.50
C LEU A 274 6.75 -5.92 -9.72
N LEU A 275 7.45 -5.43 -8.68
CA LEU A 275 6.99 -4.28 -7.91
C LEU A 275 6.89 -3.02 -8.78
N ASP A 276 7.88 -2.77 -9.63
CA ASP A 276 7.88 -1.64 -10.57
C ASP A 276 6.73 -1.77 -11.59
N GLY A 277 6.53 -2.98 -12.13
CA GLY A 277 5.42 -3.27 -13.04
C GLY A 277 4.06 -3.03 -12.39
N VAL A 278 3.86 -3.51 -11.17
CA VAL A 278 2.63 -3.29 -10.40
C VAL A 278 2.41 -1.82 -10.09
N GLU A 279 3.45 -1.07 -9.70
CA GLU A 279 3.33 0.36 -9.42
C GLU A 279 2.94 1.15 -10.67
N SER A 280 3.52 0.81 -11.83
CA SER A 280 3.14 1.42 -13.12
C SER A 280 1.66 1.19 -13.46
N ILE A 281 1.15 -0.02 -13.19
CA ILE A 281 -0.27 -0.35 -13.39
C ILE A 281 -1.15 0.38 -12.38
N LYS A 282 -0.78 0.41 -11.11
CA LYS A 282 -1.51 1.18 -10.08
C LYS A 282 -1.60 2.65 -10.43
N GLN A 283 -0.52 3.26 -10.92
CA GLN A 283 -0.52 4.65 -11.37
C GLN A 283 -1.47 4.87 -12.55
N THR A 284 -1.47 3.95 -13.51
CA THR A 284 -2.42 3.98 -14.64
C THR A 284 -3.87 3.89 -14.15
N ALA A 285 -4.16 2.99 -13.20
CA ALA A 285 -5.49 2.86 -12.59
C ALA A 285 -5.93 4.15 -11.90
N ALA A 286 -5.05 4.76 -11.10
CA ALA A 286 -5.31 5.99 -10.38
C ALA A 286 -5.57 7.17 -11.33
N ASP A 287 -4.87 7.23 -12.46
CA ASP A 287 -5.10 8.25 -13.49
C ASP A 287 -6.44 8.02 -14.20
N THR A 288 -6.83 6.77 -14.50
CA THR A 288 -8.17 6.46 -15.00
C THR A 288 -9.26 6.84 -13.99
N GLU A 289 -9.08 6.54 -12.70
CA GLU A 289 -10.04 6.85 -11.63
C GLU A 289 -10.20 8.34 -11.38
N ARG A 290 -9.10 9.11 -11.40
CA ARG A 290 -9.12 10.58 -11.33
C ARG A 290 -9.89 11.20 -12.49
N LEU A 291 -9.93 10.55 -13.64
CA LEU A 291 -10.73 10.99 -14.79
C LEU A 291 -12.20 10.54 -14.71
N LEU A 292 -12.51 9.46 -13.97
CA LEU A 292 -13.87 8.99 -13.73
C LEU A 292 -14.62 9.85 -12.70
N ASN A 293 -13.93 10.27 -11.63
CA ASN A 293 -14.51 11.09 -10.56
C ASN A 293 -15.18 12.41 -11.04
N PRO A 294 -14.59 13.21 -11.96
CA PRO A 294 -15.23 14.41 -12.49
C PRO A 294 -16.40 14.15 -13.46
N LEU A 295 -16.63 12.91 -13.89
CA LEU A 295 -17.74 12.54 -14.78
C LEU A 295 -19.01 12.12 -14.02
N GLY A 296 -19.03 12.23 -12.68
CA GLY A 296 -20.23 12.06 -11.88
C GLY A 296 -20.57 10.62 -11.49
N VAL A 297 -19.60 9.69 -11.56
CA VAL A 297 -19.75 8.38 -10.93
C VAL A 297 -19.42 8.55 -9.44
N LYS A 298 -20.43 8.90 -8.64
CA LYS A 298 -20.35 8.83 -7.18
C LYS A 298 -20.10 7.38 -6.76
N ASP A 299 -19.33 7.25 -5.68
CA ASP A 299 -19.03 6.03 -4.92
C ASP A 299 -20.07 4.90 -5.09
N PHE A 300 -19.64 3.84 -5.78
CA PHE A 300 -20.17 2.48 -5.66
C PHE A 300 -19.01 1.57 -5.28
#